data_AF-A0A5C1QDW3-F1
#
_entry.id   AF-A0A5C1QDW3-F1
#
_cell.length_a   1.000
_cell.length_b   1.000
_cell.length_c   1.000
_cell.angle_alpha   90.00
_cell.angle_beta   90.00
_cell.angle_gamma   90.00
#
_symmetry.space_group_name_H-M   'P 1'
#
loop_
_entity.id
_entity.type
_entity.pdbx_description
1 polymer ?
#
loop_
_entity_poly.entity_id
_entity_poly.type
_entity_poly.pdbx_seq_one_letter_code
_entity_poly.pdbx_strand_id
1 'polypeptide(L)'
;MDKNNSHITYAIDNSKRLTLTIYKYLAEERNYIDEIVEMYLKQTDLEHLTSQLTYCIHELAGNACRANTKRSYFKDKQLNIEDSEHYNKGMENFKDEAFSNMDKYHETKKEHGLYIKFQIKKNDKSIDLSILNNVPLTEIEENRIKEKFELVKGFDNVAEAFTLLADSSEGQG
;
A
#
# COMPACT_ATOMS: atom_id res chain seq x y z
N MET A 1 -9.77 -7.53 -28.03
CA MET A 1 -10.18 -6.83 -26.79
C MET A 1 -10.03 -7.81 -25.65
N ASP A 2 -8.98 -7.65 -24.84
CA ASP A 2 -8.67 -8.59 -23.76
C ASP A 2 -9.80 -8.66 -22.74
N LYS A 3 -10.17 -9.88 -22.35
CA LYS A 3 -11.29 -10.16 -21.43
C LYS A 3 -11.21 -9.38 -20.11
N ASN A 4 -10.00 -9.05 -19.63
CA ASN A 4 -9.80 -8.28 -18.40
C ASN A 4 -10.34 -6.85 -18.47
N ASN A 5 -10.24 -6.19 -19.62
CA ASN A 5 -10.72 -4.81 -19.76
C ASN A 5 -12.26 -4.76 -19.76
N SER A 6 -12.93 -5.84 -20.17
CA SER A 6 -14.40 -5.88 -20.23
C SER A 6 -15.06 -5.70 -18.85
N HIS A 7 -14.48 -6.28 -17.80
CA HIS A 7 -15.01 -6.14 -16.43
C HIS A 7 -14.73 -4.76 -15.83
N ILE A 8 -13.57 -4.17 -16.14
CA ILE A 8 -13.20 -2.83 -15.70
C ILE A 8 -14.11 -1.79 -16.37
N THR A 9 -14.25 -1.84 -17.69
CA THR A 9 -15.16 -0.96 -18.46
C THR A 9 -16.59 -1.11 -17.97
N TYR A 10 -17.07 -2.34 -17.76
CA TYR A 10 -18.39 -2.56 -17.19
C TYR A 10 -18.57 -1.90 -15.81
N ALA A 11 -17.56 -1.99 -14.93
CA ALA A 11 -17.62 -1.36 -13.62
C ALA A 11 -17.68 0.17 -13.72
N ILE A 12 -16.88 0.76 -14.60
CA ILE A 12 -16.86 2.19 -14.89
C ILE A 12 -18.21 2.68 -15.44
N ASP A 13 -18.73 2.03 -16.48
CA ASP A 13 -19.93 2.45 -17.20
C ASP A 13 -21.19 2.38 -16.33
N ASN A 14 -21.18 1.46 -15.35
CA ASN A 14 -22.30 1.22 -14.46
C ASN A 14 -22.06 1.78 -13.05
N SER A 15 -21.01 2.60 -12.86
CA SER A 15 -20.60 3.17 -11.56
C SER A 15 -20.56 2.13 -10.42
N LYS A 16 -20.12 0.90 -10.75
CA LYS A 16 -19.94 -0.19 -9.78
C LYS A 16 -18.54 -0.12 -9.18
N ARG A 17 -18.43 -0.55 -7.92
CA ARG A 17 -17.14 -0.67 -7.24
C ARG A 17 -16.36 -1.83 -7.84
N LEU A 18 -15.22 -1.55 -8.45
CA LEU A 18 -14.22 -2.56 -8.79
C LEU A 18 -13.42 -2.88 -7.54
N THR A 19 -13.18 -4.17 -7.28
CA THR A 19 -12.33 -4.64 -6.19
C THR A 19 -11.26 -5.56 -6.75
N LEU A 20 -10.00 -5.18 -6.56
CA LEU A 20 -8.82 -5.98 -6.90
C LEU A 20 -8.16 -6.44 -5.59
N THR A 21 -7.88 -7.73 -5.48
CA THR A 21 -7.16 -8.30 -4.32
C THR A 21 -5.82 -8.84 -4.80
N ILE A 22 -4.73 -8.34 -4.24
CA ILE A 22 -3.37 -8.74 -4.61
C ILE A 22 -2.61 -9.28 -3.39
N TYR A 23 -1.68 -10.21 -3.64
CA TYR A 23 -0.82 -10.83 -2.63
C TYR A 23 0.65 -10.46 -2.80
N LYS A 24 1.00 -9.91 -3.97
CA LYS A 24 2.32 -9.39 -4.34
C LYS A 24 2.15 -7.97 -4.90
N TYR A 25 3.21 -7.17 -4.88
CA TYR A 25 3.18 -5.80 -5.37
C TYR A 25 4.44 -5.45 -6.16
N LEU A 26 4.57 -6.12 -7.31
CA LEU A 26 5.72 -6.03 -8.21
C LEU A 26 5.43 -5.06 -9.36
N ALA A 27 6.36 -4.94 -10.31
CA ALA A 27 6.19 -4.10 -11.49
C ALA A 27 4.91 -4.45 -12.28
N GLU A 28 4.56 -5.74 -12.38
CA GLU A 28 3.35 -6.20 -13.06
C GLU A 28 2.07 -5.64 -12.39
N GLU A 29 1.94 -5.76 -11.07
CA GLU A 29 0.78 -5.22 -10.36
C GLU A 29 0.72 -3.70 -10.38
N ARG A 30 1.88 -3.03 -10.28
CA ARG A 30 1.97 -1.57 -10.36
C ARG A 30 1.45 -1.07 -11.71
N ASN A 31 1.97 -1.62 -12.80
CA ASN A 31 1.55 -1.26 -14.15
C ASN A 31 0.05 -1.52 -14.36
N TYR A 32 -0.46 -2.66 -13.87
CA TYR A 32 -1.88 -2.98 -13.99
C TYR A 32 -2.78 -2.02 -13.19
N ILE A 33 -2.33 -1.59 -12.01
CA ILE A 33 -3.04 -0.57 -11.21
C ILE A 33 -3.01 0.78 -11.92
N ASP A 34 -1.88 1.16 -12.53
CA ASP A 34 -1.78 2.41 -13.29
C ASP A 34 -2.74 2.42 -14.48
N GLU A 35 -2.81 1.31 -15.24
CA GLU A 35 -3.76 1.15 -16.33
C GLU A 35 -5.21 1.29 -15.86
N ILE A 36 -5.57 0.67 -14.72
CA ILE A 36 -6.91 0.81 -14.13
C ILE A 36 -7.19 2.27 -13.76
N VAL A 37 -6.27 2.92 -13.06
CA VAL A 37 -6.43 4.31 -12.61
C VAL A 37 -6.61 5.25 -13.82
N GLU A 38 -5.79 5.06 -14.86
CA GLU A 38 -5.89 5.82 -16.10
C GLU A 38 -7.27 5.61 -16.78
N MET A 39 -7.76 4.37 -16.84
CA MET A 39 -9.09 4.07 -17.37
C MET A 39 -10.21 4.78 -16.61
N TYR A 40 -10.12 4.86 -15.27
CA TYR A 40 -11.10 5.56 -14.45
C TYR A 40 -11.00 7.09 -14.61
N LEU A 41 -9.79 7.64 -14.61
CA LEU A 41 -9.59 9.08 -14.75
C LEU A 41 -9.97 9.61 -16.13
N LYS A 42 -9.78 8.83 -17.21
CA LYS A 42 -10.27 9.15 -18.57
C LYS A 42 -11.78 9.30 -18.69
N GLN A 43 -12.51 8.83 -17.69
CA GLN A 43 -13.97 8.89 -17.63
C GLN A 43 -14.45 10.06 -16.77
N THR A 44 -13.51 10.94 -16.42
CA THR A 44 -13.65 12.17 -15.64
C THR A 44 -12.81 13.26 -16.30
N ASP A 45 -12.94 14.51 -15.89
CA ASP A 45 -12.05 15.60 -16.35
C ASP A 45 -10.73 15.66 -15.54
N LEU A 46 -10.33 14.57 -14.87
CA LEU A 46 -9.22 14.51 -13.91
C LEU A 46 -7.99 13.75 -14.42
N GLU A 47 -7.87 13.48 -15.72
CA GLU A 47 -6.72 12.78 -16.33
C GLU A 47 -5.36 13.40 -15.97
N HIS A 48 -5.31 14.72 -15.80
CA HIS A 48 -4.12 15.47 -15.42
C HIS A 48 -3.57 15.11 -14.02
N LEU A 49 -4.35 14.41 -13.20
CA LEU A 49 -3.95 13.93 -11.86
C LEU A 49 -3.37 12.52 -11.87
N THR A 50 -3.28 11.86 -13.02
CA THR A 50 -2.90 10.44 -13.10
C THR A 50 -1.56 10.17 -12.42
N SER A 51 -0.52 10.95 -12.73
CA SER A 51 0.83 10.72 -12.18
C SER A 51 0.92 10.98 -10.67
N GLN A 52 0.24 12.00 -10.17
CA GLN A 52 0.21 12.30 -8.73
C GLN A 52 -0.58 11.23 -7.98
N LEU A 53 -1.69 10.78 -8.55
CA LEU A 53 -2.53 9.77 -7.92
C LEU A 53 -1.84 8.41 -7.91
N THR A 54 -1.23 7.96 -9.02
CA THR A 54 -0.51 6.69 -9.06
C THR A 54 0.69 6.69 -8.13
N TYR A 55 1.40 7.81 -8.00
CA TYR A 55 2.44 7.98 -6.98
C TYR A 55 1.92 7.72 -5.56
N CYS A 56 0.85 8.42 -5.15
CA CYS A 56 0.24 8.22 -3.83
C CYS A 56 -0.22 6.78 -3.61
N ILE A 57 -0.83 6.18 -4.63
CA ILE A 57 -1.27 4.78 -4.61
C ILE A 57 -0.07 3.86 -4.38
N HIS A 58 1.04 4.09 -5.07
CA HIS A 58 2.23 3.26 -4.93
C HIS A 58 2.90 3.35 -3.57
N GLU A 59 2.94 4.53 -2.96
CA GLU A 59 3.46 4.69 -1.59
C GLU A 59 2.59 3.95 -0.58
N LEU A 60 1.26 4.13 -0.65
CA LEU A 60 0.31 3.46 0.24
C LEU A 60 0.30 1.93 0.07
N ALA A 61 0.29 1.45 -1.17
CA ALA A 61 0.35 0.03 -1.48
C ALA A 61 1.70 -0.60 -1.11
N GLY A 62 2.80 0.14 -1.31
CA GLY A 62 4.13 -0.24 -0.86
C GLY A 62 4.17 -0.45 0.66
N ASN A 63 3.60 0.49 1.42
CA ASN A 63 3.43 0.39 2.87
C ASN A 63 2.61 -0.84 3.28
N ALA A 64 1.47 -1.09 2.62
CA ALA A 64 0.65 -2.25 2.89
C ALA A 64 1.40 -3.58 2.62
N CYS A 65 2.19 -3.64 1.53
CA CYS A 65 3.01 -4.80 1.20
C CYS A 65 4.13 -5.03 2.23
N ARG A 66 4.76 -3.94 2.73
CA ARG A 66 5.76 -3.98 3.80
C ARG A 66 5.15 -4.50 5.10
N ALA A 67 3.99 -3.99 5.49
CA ALA A 67 3.28 -4.44 6.67
C ALA A 67 2.98 -5.95 6.58
N ASN A 68 2.47 -6.45 5.44
CA ASN A 68 2.20 -7.87 5.26
C ASN A 68 3.47 -8.72 5.31
N THR A 69 4.56 -8.24 4.72
CA THR A 69 5.87 -8.91 4.80
C THR A 69 6.36 -8.97 6.25
N LYS A 70 6.19 -7.89 7.03
CA LYS A 70 6.52 -7.84 8.46
C LYS A 70 5.73 -8.91 9.24
N ARG A 71 4.42 -9.05 9.03
CA ARG A 71 3.61 -10.06 9.73
C ARG A 71 4.06 -11.48 9.37
N SER A 72 4.34 -11.73 8.10
CA SER A 72 4.87 -13.03 7.67
C SER A 72 6.20 -13.34 8.34
N TYR A 73 7.14 -12.38 8.28
CA TYR A 73 8.48 -12.51 8.86
C TYR A 73 8.45 -12.81 10.37
N PHE A 74 7.67 -12.04 11.12
CA PHE A 74 7.53 -12.24 12.57
C PHE A 74 6.95 -13.62 12.90
N LYS A 75 5.95 -14.04 12.13
CA LYS A 75 5.36 -15.38 12.28
C LYS A 75 6.37 -16.48 11.99
N ASP A 76 7.14 -16.36 10.91
CA ASP A 76 8.16 -17.34 10.52
C ASP A 76 9.30 -17.45 11.56
N LYS A 77 9.65 -16.32 12.18
CA LYS A 77 10.66 -16.25 13.26
C LYS A 77 10.11 -16.58 14.65
N GLN A 78 8.81 -16.89 14.76
CA GLN A 78 8.12 -17.15 16.03
C GLN A 78 8.26 -15.98 17.03
N LEU A 79 8.29 -14.75 16.52
CA LEU A 79 8.30 -13.52 17.30
C LEU A 79 6.88 -13.00 17.48
N ASN A 80 6.63 -12.37 18.62
CA ASN A 80 5.36 -11.73 18.92
C ASN A 80 5.47 -10.26 18.52
N ILE A 81 4.73 -9.83 17.49
CA ILE A 81 4.80 -8.46 16.98
C ILE A 81 4.22 -7.42 17.96
N GLU A 82 3.39 -7.86 18.92
CA GLU A 82 2.82 -7.00 19.97
C GLU A 82 3.75 -6.84 21.18
N ASP A 83 4.81 -7.65 21.27
CA ASP A 83 5.80 -7.54 22.34
C ASP A 83 6.94 -6.62 21.91
N SER A 84 7.25 -5.60 22.71
CA SER A 84 8.24 -4.57 22.35
C SER A 84 9.66 -5.12 22.17
N GLU A 85 10.07 -6.12 22.96
CA GLU A 85 11.41 -6.71 22.84
C GLU A 85 11.52 -7.54 21.56
N HIS A 86 10.50 -8.36 21.30
CA HIS A 86 10.39 -9.14 20.06
C HIS A 86 10.26 -8.23 18.83
N TYR A 87 9.52 -7.12 18.92
CA TYR A 87 9.41 -6.12 17.87
C TYR A 87 10.78 -5.57 17.50
N ASN A 88 11.53 -5.06 18.49
CA ASN A 88 12.85 -4.49 18.26
C ASN A 88 13.82 -5.50 17.64
N LYS A 89 13.85 -6.73 18.18
CA LYS A 89 14.68 -7.83 17.66
C LYS A 89 14.32 -8.23 16.23
N GLY A 90 13.02 -8.29 15.92
CA GLY A 90 12.53 -8.60 14.59
C GLY A 90 12.89 -7.49 13.60
N MET A 91 12.72 -6.23 14.00
CA MET A 91 12.99 -5.07 13.14
C MET A 91 14.48 -4.84 12.87
N GLU A 92 15.38 -5.23 13.79
CA GLU A 92 16.83 -5.18 13.58
C GLU A 92 17.27 -5.96 12.32
N ASN A 93 16.69 -7.14 12.11
CA ASN A 93 17.04 -8.02 10.98
C ASN A 93 16.06 -7.91 9.80
N PHE A 94 14.88 -7.32 10.01
CA PHE A 94 13.82 -7.24 9.01
C PHE A 94 14.29 -6.56 7.71
N LYS A 95 15.07 -5.48 7.82
CA LYS A 95 15.54 -4.70 6.67
C LYS A 95 16.42 -5.54 5.72
N ASP A 96 17.35 -6.30 6.28
CA ASP A 96 18.31 -7.07 5.50
C ASP A 96 17.71 -8.40 5.03
N GLU A 97 16.95 -9.08 5.90
CA GLU A 97 16.43 -10.41 5.62
C GLU A 97 15.14 -10.40 4.78
N ALA A 98 14.25 -9.43 5.00
CA ALA A 98 12.90 -9.45 4.44
C ALA A 98 12.60 -8.27 3.51
N PHE A 99 12.96 -7.03 3.89
CA PHE A 99 12.69 -5.86 3.06
C PHE A 99 13.41 -5.95 1.70
N SER A 100 14.70 -6.31 1.72
CA SER A 100 15.51 -6.48 0.51
C SER A 100 15.11 -7.70 -0.35
N ASN A 101 14.26 -8.58 0.20
CA ASN A 101 13.83 -9.82 -0.43
C ASN A 101 12.29 -9.94 -0.47
N MET A 102 11.55 -8.82 -0.45
CA MET A 102 10.08 -8.82 -0.34
C MET A 102 9.39 -9.69 -1.39
N ASP A 103 9.99 -9.80 -2.57
CA ASP A 103 9.50 -10.63 -3.67
C ASP A 103 9.50 -12.11 -3.32
N LYS A 104 10.41 -12.58 -2.45
CA LYS A 104 10.45 -13.98 -2.00
C LYS A 104 9.33 -14.34 -1.02
N TYR A 105 8.72 -13.34 -0.37
CA TYR A 105 7.67 -13.54 0.61
C TYR A 105 6.26 -13.62 0.00
N HIS A 106 6.09 -13.55 -1.33
CA HIS A 106 4.75 -13.53 -1.92
C HIS A 106 3.94 -14.80 -1.66
N GLU A 107 4.55 -15.98 -1.81
CA GLU A 107 3.87 -17.25 -1.51
C GLU A 107 3.57 -17.37 -0.02
N THR A 108 4.52 -17.06 0.86
CA THR A 108 4.31 -17.11 2.30
C THR A 108 3.21 -16.13 2.76
N LYS A 109 3.17 -14.91 2.20
CA LYS A 109 2.08 -13.95 2.46
C LYS A 109 0.73 -14.53 2.05
N LYS A 110 0.65 -15.19 0.89
CA LYS A 110 -0.57 -15.83 0.40
C LYS A 110 -0.99 -17.01 1.27
N GLU A 111 -0.07 -17.87 1.69
CA GLU A 111 -0.31 -18.97 2.63
C GLU A 111 -0.80 -18.46 3.99
N HIS A 112 -0.28 -17.31 4.43
CA HIS A 112 -0.72 -16.62 5.63
C HIS A 112 -2.03 -15.84 5.46
N GLY A 113 -2.63 -15.84 4.25
CA GLY A 113 -3.87 -15.13 3.96
C GLY A 113 -3.72 -13.61 3.99
N LEU A 114 -2.52 -13.08 3.78
CA LEU A 114 -2.20 -11.65 3.81
C LEU A 114 -2.35 -11.04 2.41
N TYR A 115 -3.18 -10.00 2.29
CA TYR A 115 -3.52 -9.39 1.02
C TYR A 115 -3.72 -7.88 1.13
N ILE A 116 -3.59 -7.21 -0.02
CA ILE A 116 -3.96 -5.81 -0.19
C ILE A 116 -5.18 -5.77 -1.11
N LYS A 117 -6.17 -4.96 -0.74
CA LYS A 117 -7.40 -4.78 -1.51
C LYS A 117 -7.46 -3.35 -2.03
N PHE A 118 -7.56 -3.21 -3.34
CA PHE A 118 -7.80 -1.96 -4.03
C PHE A 118 -9.28 -1.91 -4.37
N GLN A 119 -9.93 -0.82 -3.98
CA GLN A 119 -11.31 -0.55 -4.34
C GLN A 119 -11.37 0.79 -5.04
N ILE A 120 -11.95 0.81 -6.23
CA ILE A 120 -12.15 2.02 -7.00
C ILE A 120 -13.60 2.07 -7.48
N LYS A 121 -14.20 3.26 -7.39
CA LYS A 121 -15.54 3.52 -7.90
C LYS A 121 -15.57 4.91 -8.52
N LYS A 122 -16.16 5.01 -9.72
CA LYS A 122 -16.47 6.28 -10.36
C LYS A 122 -17.74 6.87 -9.75
N ASN A 123 -17.71 8.15 -9.45
CA ASN A 123 -18.86 9.00 -9.19
C ASN A 123 -18.93 10.08 -10.29
N ASP A 124 -19.95 10.93 -10.30
CA ASP A 124 -20.21 11.86 -11.42
C ASP A 124 -19.01 12.72 -11.82
N LYS A 125 -18.28 13.28 -10.84
CA LYS A 125 -17.12 14.17 -11.07
C LYS A 125 -15.90 13.80 -10.21
N SER A 126 -15.90 12.60 -9.65
CA SER A 126 -14.83 12.15 -8.75
C SER A 126 -14.67 10.65 -8.82
N ILE A 127 -13.57 10.16 -8.24
CA ILE A 127 -13.36 8.75 -7.99
C ILE A 127 -13.16 8.53 -6.49
N ASP A 128 -13.77 7.47 -5.97
CA ASP A 128 -13.49 6.98 -4.63
C ASP A 128 -12.48 5.84 -4.75
N LEU A 129 -11.28 6.05 -4.21
CA LEU A 129 -10.23 5.05 -4.17
C LEU A 129 -9.89 4.68 -2.72
N SER A 130 -9.78 3.38 -2.45
CA SER A 130 -9.41 2.85 -1.15
C SER A 130 -8.39 1.73 -1.30
N ILE A 131 -7.32 1.79 -0.52
CA ILE A 131 -6.30 0.74 -0.41
C ILE A 131 -6.42 0.20 1.00
N LEU A 132 -6.87 -1.05 1.12
CA LEU A 132 -7.09 -1.70 2.40
C LEU A 132 -6.08 -2.81 2.60
N ASN A 133 -5.48 -2.84 3.78
CA ASN A 133 -4.65 -3.94 4.23
C ASN A 133 -5.41 -4.80 5.24
N ASN A 134 -5.22 -6.12 5.23
CA ASN A 134 -5.97 -7.03 6.10
C ASN A 134 -5.26 -7.36 7.43
N VAL A 135 -4.11 -6.74 7.70
CA VAL A 135 -3.43 -6.85 8.99
C VAL A 135 -3.78 -5.66 9.88
N PRO A 136 -4.02 -5.88 11.19
CA PRO A 136 -4.18 -4.79 12.14
C PRO A 136 -2.84 -4.07 12.36
N LEU A 137 -2.90 -2.79 12.69
CA LEU A 137 -1.76 -2.06 13.23
C LEU A 137 -1.50 -2.52 14.65
N THR A 138 -0.23 -2.62 15.02
CA THR A 138 0.15 -2.78 16.44
C THR A 138 0.11 -1.43 17.14
N GLU A 139 0.07 -1.41 18.49
CA GLU A 139 0.14 -0.16 19.25
C GLU A 139 1.42 0.64 18.93
N ILE A 140 2.53 -0.06 18.74
CA ILE A 140 3.83 0.53 18.35
C ILE A 140 3.72 1.25 17.00
N GLU A 141 3.09 0.62 16.01
CA GLU A 141 2.93 1.20 14.68
C GLU A 141 1.93 2.36 14.67
N GLU A 142 0.83 2.26 15.42
CA GLU A 142 -0.12 3.36 15.58
C GLU A 142 0.53 4.60 16.19
N ASN A 143 1.32 4.42 17.24
CA ASN A 143 2.01 5.53 17.91
C ASN A 143 3.01 6.19 16.96
N ARG A 144 3.80 5.40 16.21
CA ARG A 144 4.72 5.95 15.19
C ARG A 144 4.00 6.70 14.07
N ILE A 145 2.85 6.21 13.62
CA ILE A 145 2.02 6.89 12.61
C ILE A 145 1.50 8.23 13.17
N LYS A 146 0.98 8.24 14.41
CA LYS A 146 0.48 9.45 15.09
C LYS A 146 1.59 10.49 15.26
N GLU A 147 2.77 10.07 15.73
CA GLU A 147 3.95 10.93 15.86
C GLU A 147 4.34 11.57 14.53
N LYS A 148 4.38 10.77 13.44
CA LYS A 148 4.64 11.30 12.09
C LYS A 148 3.60 12.35 11.70
N PHE A 149 2.30 12.10 11.94
CA PHE A 149 1.26 13.08 11.64
C PHE A 149 1.39 14.38 12.45
N GLU A 150 1.72 14.31 13.74
CA GLU A 150 1.95 15.51 14.56
C GLU A 150 3.16 16.30 14.08
N LEU A 151 4.23 15.64 13.65
CA LEU A 151 5.40 16.31 13.08
C LEU A 151 5.05 17.01 11.76
N VAL A 152 4.28 16.37 10.87
CA VAL A 152 3.87 16.96 9.58
C VAL A 152 3.07 18.25 9.77
N LYS A 153 2.24 18.36 10.82
CA LYS A 153 1.47 19.59 11.11
C LYS A 153 2.33 20.82 11.38
N GLY A 154 3.59 20.62 11.78
CA GLY A 154 4.55 21.70 12.01
C GLY A 154 5.19 22.25 10.73
N PHE A 155 4.93 21.63 9.57
CA PHE A 155 5.49 22.05 8.29
C PHE A 155 4.43 22.68 7.41
N ASP A 156 4.73 23.85 6.87
CA ASP A 156 3.89 24.52 5.87
C ASP A 156 4.05 23.90 4.47
N ASN A 157 5.13 23.12 4.27
CA ASN A 157 5.47 22.53 2.98
C ASN A 157 5.75 21.01 3.11
N VAL A 158 5.01 20.23 2.31
CA VAL A 158 5.16 18.77 2.21
C VAL A 158 6.59 18.36 1.84
N ALA A 159 7.29 19.14 1.00
CA ALA A 159 8.66 18.81 0.60
C ALA A 159 9.66 18.92 1.76
N GLU A 160 9.44 19.87 2.68
CA GLU A 160 10.26 20.06 3.87
C GLU A 160 10.03 18.92 4.87
N ALA A 161 8.75 18.57 5.08
CA ALA A 161 8.36 17.42 5.89
C ALA A 161 8.98 16.11 5.34
N PHE A 162 8.97 15.91 4.02
CA PHE A 162 9.49 14.69 3.40
C PHE A 162 10.99 14.48 3.63
N THR A 163 11.77 15.56 3.64
CA THR A 163 13.23 15.50 3.84
C THR A 163 13.59 15.16 5.28
N LEU A 164 12.86 15.73 6.24
CA LEU A 164 13.15 15.59 7.67
C LEU A 164 12.55 14.31 8.28
N LEU A 165 11.46 13.79 7.71
CA LEU A 165 10.75 12.61 8.21
C LEU A 165 11.16 11.30 7.53
N ALA A 166 12.18 11.33 6.68
CA ALA A 166 12.71 10.16 5.99
C ALA A 166 13.30 9.16 7.00
N ASP A 167 12.46 8.24 7.49
CA ASP A 167 12.84 7.17 8.39
C ASP A 167 13.53 6.05 7.60
N SER A 168 14.78 5.75 7.95
CA SER A 168 15.60 4.75 7.26
C SER A 168 15.44 3.33 7.82
N SER A 169 14.66 3.14 8.90
CA SER A 169 14.48 1.86 9.58
C SER A 169 13.42 0.97 8.92
N GLU A 170 12.30 1.52 8.45
CA GLU A 170 11.18 0.77 7.85
C GLU A 170 10.87 1.15 6.39
N GLY A 171 11.69 2.03 5.80
CA GLY A 171 11.43 2.66 4.50
C GLY A 171 10.90 4.09 4.67
N GLN A 172 11.12 4.91 3.64
CA GLN A 172 10.89 6.36 3.69
C GLN A 172 9.41 6.79 3.56
N GLY A 173 8.50 5.84 3.29
CA GLY A 173 7.07 6.09 3.07
C GLY A 173 6.19 5.76 4.26
#